data_AF-A0A0G2JE45-F1
#
_entry.id   AF-A0A0G2JE45-F1
#
_cell.length_a   1.000
_cell.length_b   1.000
_cell.length_c   1.000
_cell.angle_alpha   90.00
_cell.angle_beta   90.00
_cell.angle_gamma   90.00
#
_symmetry.space_group_name_H-M   'P 1'
#
loop_
_entity.id
_entity.type
_entity.pdbx_description
1 polymer ?
#
loop_
_entity_poly.entity_id
_entity_poly.type
_entity_poly.pdbx_seq_one_letter_code
_entity_poly.pdbx_strand_id
1 'polypeptide(L)'
;RNFIEGDYKTIAKERKLLQNKRLDLDAAKTRLKKAKAAETKSSQLNSARPEGDNIMVNFSYMLNFLHVKWLKIWAEEVTKSEQELRITQSEFDRQAEITRLLLEGISSTHAHHLRCLNDFVEAQMTYYAQCYQYMLDLQKQLGSFPSNYLSNNNQTSGTPVPYALSNAIGPSAQASTGSLVITCPSNLNDLKES
;
A
#
# COMPACT_ATOMS: atom_id res chain seq x y z
N ARG A 1 -4.76 8.81 14.74
CA ARG A 1 -5.12 9.93 13.84
C ARG A 1 -3.95 10.42 12.97
N ASN A 2 -2.70 10.07 13.26
CA ASN A 2 -1.51 10.63 12.61
C ASN A 2 -1.17 10.03 11.22
N PHE A 3 -1.66 8.83 10.92
CA PHE A 3 -1.27 8.11 9.70
C PHE A 3 -1.71 8.81 8.40
N ILE A 4 -2.97 9.24 8.32
CA ILE A 4 -3.52 9.84 7.09
C ILE A 4 -2.94 11.24 6.85
N GLU A 5 -2.76 12.02 7.91
CA GLU A 5 -2.36 13.43 7.78
C GLU A 5 -0.85 13.63 7.62
N GLY A 6 -0.03 12.71 8.14
CA GLY A 6 1.43 12.77 8.11
C GLY A 6 2.06 11.62 7.33
N ASP A 7 2.00 10.39 7.88
CA ASP A 7 2.76 9.25 7.37
C ASP A 7 2.45 8.93 5.91
N TYR A 8 1.17 8.97 5.53
CA TYR A 8 0.75 8.72 4.16
C TYR A 8 1.35 9.72 3.16
N LYS A 9 1.42 11.00 3.53
CA LYS A 9 2.02 12.04 2.66
C LYS A 9 3.52 11.81 2.49
N THR A 10 4.20 11.42 3.57
CA THR A 10 5.62 11.05 3.53
C THR A 10 5.84 9.84 2.62
N ILE A 11 5.07 8.77 2.79
CA ILE A 11 5.12 7.58 1.92
C ILE A 11 4.90 7.94 0.45
N ALA A 12 3.90 8.78 0.15
CA ALA A 12 3.63 9.23 -1.21
C ALA A 12 4.80 10.02 -1.81
N LYS A 13 5.41 10.92 -1.01
CA LYS A 13 6.57 11.70 -1.43
C LYS A 13 7.79 10.80 -1.70
N GLU A 14 8.12 9.90 -0.78
CA GLU A 14 9.28 9.02 -0.93
C GLU A 14 9.10 8.04 -2.10
N ARG A 15 7.88 7.55 -2.35
CA ARG A 15 7.56 6.76 -3.55
C ARG A 15 7.77 7.55 -4.85
N LYS A 16 7.36 8.82 -4.89
CA LYS A 16 7.59 9.69 -6.06
C LYS A 16 9.09 9.93 -6.27
N LEU A 17 9.83 10.16 -5.19
CA LEU A 17 11.27 10.34 -5.25
C LEU A 17 11.98 9.07 -5.73
N LEU A 18 11.54 7.89 -5.29
CA LEU A 18 12.05 6.60 -5.77
C LEU A 18 11.86 6.44 -7.29
N GLN A 19 10.69 6.82 -7.82
CA GLN A 19 10.46 6.81 -9.27
C GLN A 19 11.40 7.77 -10.01
N ASN A 20 11.65 8.96 -9.46
CA ASN A 20 12.61 9.89 -10.04
C ASN A 20 14.02 9.30 -10.06
N LYS A 21 14.48 8.74 -8.94
CA LYS A 21 15.81 8.11 -8.84
C LYS A 21 15.96 6.90 -9.77
N ARG A 22 14.88 6.16 -10.01
CA ARG A 22 14.87 5.10 -11.04
C ARG A 22 15.17 5.68 -12.43
N LEU A 23 14.53 6.78 -12.80
CA LEU A 23 14.77 7.43 -14.10
C LEU A 23 16.20 7.97 -14.20
N ASP A 24 16.72 8.56 -13.13
CA ASP A 24 18.11 9.03 -13.07
C ASP A 24 19.10 7.87 -13.28
N LEU A 25 18.85 6.73 -12.62
CA LEU A 25 19.64 5.51 -12.77
C LEU A 25 19.57 4.94 -14.19
N ASP A 26 18.38 4.89 -14.79
CA ASP A 26 18.19 4.43 -16.17
C ASP A 26 18.91 5.35 -17.17
N ALA A 27 18.90 6.66 -16.94
CA ALA A 27 19.64 7.63 -17.72
C ALA A 27 21.16 7.43 -17.58
N ALA A 28 21.68 7.24 -16.37
CA ALA A 28 23.09 6.98 -16.12
C ALA A 28 23.58 5.67 -16.76
N LYS A 29 22.79 4.58 -16.66
CA LYS A 29 23.06 3.32 -17.36
C LYS A 29 23.14 3.50 -18.87
N THR A 30 22.21 4.29 -19.42
CA THR A 30 22.18 4.62 -20.85
C THR A 30 23.40 5.44 -21.27
N ARG A 31 23.81 6.43 -20.47
CA ARG A 31 25.03 7.22 -20.71
C ARG A 31 26.27 6.33 -20.72
N LEU A 32 26.44 5.47 -19.72
CA LEU A 32 27.58 4.55 -19.66
C LEU A 32 27.62 3.60 -20.86
N LYS A 33 26.46 3.05 -21.26
CA LYS A 33 26.38 2.19 -22.44
C LYS A 33 26.77 2.94 -23.72
N LYS A 34 26.31 4.19 -23.88
CA LYS A 34 26.67 5.03 -25.02
C LYS A 34 28.14 5.41 -25.03
N ALA A 35 28.71 5.70 -23.86
CA ALA A 35 30.14 5.90 -23.71
C ALA A 35 30.83 4.64 -24.23
N LYS A 36 30.71 3.48 -23.57
CA LYS A 36 31.38 2.22 -23.94
C LYS A 36 31.17 1.75 -25.39
N ALA A 37 29.99 1.99 -25.98
CA ALA A 37 29.76 1.67 -27.39
C ALA A 37 30.69 2.48 -28.33
N ALA A 38 30.97 3.74 -27.99
CA ALA A 38 31.93 4.55 -28.72
C ALA A 38 33.39 4.06 -28.53
N GLU A 39 33.71 3.38 -27.42
CA GLU A 39 35.01 2.69 -27.20
C GLU A 39 35.26 1.67 -28.28
N THR A 40 34.27 0.79 -28.46
CA THR A 40 34.36 -0.36 -29.33
C THR A 40 34.47 0.12 -30.78
N LYS A 41 33.71 1.17 -31.12
CA LYS A 41 33.78 1.82 -32.43
C LYS A 41 35.13 2.48 -32.69
N SER A 42 35.73 3.15 -31.71
CA SER A 42 37.07 3.74 -31.85
C SER A 42 38.15 2.69 -32.04
N SER A 43 38.13 1.62 -31.24
CA SER A 43 39.05 0.49 -31.35
C SER A 43 38.93 -0.20 -32.71
N GLN A 44 37.71 -0.29 -33.26
CA GLN A 44 37.47 -0.85 -34.58
C GLN A 44 38.04 0.02 -35.72
N LEU A 45 37.93 1.35 -35.63
CA LEU A 45 38.55 2.28 -36.57
C LEU A 45 40.09 2.22 -36.53
N ASN A 46 40.68 1.96 -35.36
CA ASN A 46 42.12 1.82 -35.19
C ASN A 46 42.71 0.56 -35.89
N SER A 47 41.87 -0.45 -36.17
CA SER A 47 42.29 -1.67 -36.87
C SER A 47 42.29 -1.54 -38.40
N ALA A 48 41.74 -0.46 -38.96
CA ALA A 48 41.70 -0.21 -40.39
C ALA A 48 42.99 0.50 -40.85
N ARG A 49 43.96 -0.26 -41.35
CA ARG A 49 45.28 0.20 -41.81
C ARG A 49 45.16 1.12 -43.04
N PRO A 50 45.72 2.35 -43.04
CA PRO A 50 45.85 3.17 -44.24
C PRO A 50 47.15 2.82 -45.00
N GLU A 51 47.03 2.49 -46.28
CA GLU A 51 48.14 2.36 -47.23
C GLU A 51 48.29 3.69 -48.00
N GLY A 52 49.44 4.38 -47.94
CA GLY A 52 49.80 5.46 -48.88
C GLY A 52 50.57 6.70 -48.35
N ASP A 53 51.88 6.73 -48.62
CA ASP A 53 52.85 7.81 -48.94
C ASP A 53 52.93 9.21 -48.24
N ASN A 54 54.20 9.49 -47.87
CA ASN A 54 54.97 10.67 -47.42
C ASN A 54 54.40 12.11 -47.25
N ILE A 55 53.23 12.51 -47.76
CA ILE A 55 52.50 13.70 -47.23
C ILE A 55 51.71 13.30 -45.97
N MET A 56 51.48 12.00 -45.84
CA MET A 56 50.83 11.36 -44.72
C MET A 56 51.58 11.57 -43.40
N VAL A 57 52.88 11.84 -43.32
CA VAL A 57 53.59 11.84 -42.02
C VAL A 57 53.21 13.03 -41.14
N ASN A 58 53.15 14.27 -41.66
CA ASN A 58 52.78 15.46 -40.86
C ASN A 58 51.27 15.48 -40.52
N PHE A 59 50.43 15.10 -41.50
CA PHE A 59 49.00 14.85 -41.27
C PHE A 59 48.78 13.69 -40.29
N SER A 60 49.61 12.65 -40.35
CA SER A 60 49.62 11.51 -39.43
C SER A 60 50.02 11.97 -38.04
N TYR A 61 51.04 12.81 -37.85
CA TYR A 61 51.37 13.35 -36.52
C TYR A 61 50.23 14.21 -35.96
N MET A 62 49.60 15.07 -36.77
CA MET A 62 48.47 15.89 -36.32
C MET A 62 47.22 15.05 -36.03
N LEU A 63 46.91 14.05 -36.87
CA LEU A 63 45.81 13.09 -36.68
C LEU A 63 46.06 12.17 -35.49
N ASN A 64 47.30 11.70 -35.29
CA ASN A 64 47.70 10.91 -34.12
C ASN A 64 47.61 11.74 -32.85
N PHE A 65 48.07 13.00 -32.87
CA PHE A 65 47.94 13.90 -31.72
C PHE A 65 46.47 14.15 -31.37
N LEU A 66 45.64 14.43 -32.37
CA LEU A 66 44.20 14.63 -32.19
C LEU A 66 43.52 13.34 -31.70
N HIS A 67 43.92 12.18 -32.21
CA HIS A 67 43.42 10.87 -31.81
C HIS A 67 43.79 10.56 -30.36
N VAL A 68 45.05 10.71 -29.96
CA VAL A 68 45.48 10.52 -28.56
C VAL A 68 44.74 11.48 -27.63
N LYS A 69 44.57 12.75 -28.04
CA LYS A 69 43.81 13.73 -27.26
C LYS A 69 42.33 13.36 -27.15
N TRP A 70 41.72 12.89 -28.24
CA TRP A 70 40.33 12.41 -28.26
C TRP A 70 40.16 11.16 -27.39
N LEU A 71 41.06 10.19 -27.51
CA LEU A 71 41.04 8.94 -26.74
C LEU A 71 41.17 9.23 -25.24
N LYS A 72 42.02 10.19 -24.87
CA LYS A 72 42.16 10.67 -23.49
C LYS A 72 40.87 11.28 -22.96
N ILE A 73 40.27 12.23 -23.71
CA ILE A 73 39.00 12.87 -23.33
C ILE A 73 37.88 11.83 -23.19
N TRP A 74 37.86 10.85 -24.08
CA TRP A 74 36.82 9.84 -24.12
C TRP A 74 36.98 8.81 -22.98
N ALA A 75 38.21 8.39 -22.66
CA ALA A 75 38.49 7.54 -21.49
C ALA A 75 38.09 8.24 -20.18
N GLU A 76 38.32 9.56 -20.09
CA GLU A 76 37.86 10.38 -18.97
C GLU A 76 36.32 10.40 -18.89
N GLU A 77 35.63 10.55 -20.01
CA GLU A 77 34.15 10.53 -20.08
C GLU A 77 33.55 9.17 -19.68
N VAL A 78 34.19 8.05 -20.03
CA VAL A 78 33.78 6.72 -19.55
C VAL A 78 33.92 6.63 -18.04
N THR A 79 35.09 7.00 -17.52
CA THR A 79 35.37 6.94 -16.07
C THR A 79 34.38 7.79 -15.30
N LYS A 80 34.06 8.98 -15.82
CA LYS A 80 33.03 9.87 -15.29
C LYS A 80 31.65 9.24 -15.33
N SER A 81 31.25 8.66 -16.46
CA SER A 81 29.96 7.97 -16.59
C SER A 81 29.83 6.77 -15.65
N GLU A 82 30.92 6.04 -15.39
CA GLU A 82 30.96 4.95 -14.40
C GLU A 82 30.84 5.46 -12.97
N GLN A 83 31.43 6.61 -12.67
CA GLN A 83 31.27 7.26 -11.38
C GLN A 83 29.83 7.76 -11.18
N GLU A 84 29.24 8.43 -12.18
CA GLU A 84 27.84 8.85 -12.17
C GLU A 84 26.89 7.67 -11.96
N LEU A 85 27.15 6.53 -12.62
CA LEU A 85 26.37 5.32 -12.43
C LEU A 85 26.45 4.79 -10.99
N ARG A 86 27.65 4.75 -10.40
CA ARG A 86 27.83 4.32 -9.00
C ARG A 86 27.07 5.21 -8.03
N ILE A 87 27.16 6.53 -8.21
CA ILE A 87 26.44 7.51 -7.37
C ILE A 87 24.92 7.31 -7.51
N THR A 88 24.38 7.37 -8.74
CA THR A 88 22.93 7.23 -8.97
C THR A 88 22.37 5.89 -8.51
N GLN A 89 23.15 4.80 -8.63
CA GLN A 89 22.78 3.49 -8.09
C GLN A 89 22.69 3.53 -6.56
N SER A 90 23.71 4.02 -5.87
CA SER A 90 23.68 4.15 -4.41
C SER A 90 22.54 5.04 -3.90
N GLU A 91 22.21 6.10 -4.64
CA GLU A 91 21.09 6.98 -4.31
C GLU A 91 19.74 6.27 -4.47
N PHE A 92 19.59 5.48 -5.54
CA PHE A 92 18.40 4.66 -5.76
C PHE A 92 18.25 3.61 -4.67
N ASP A 93 19.32 2.89 -4.32
CA ASP A 93 19.29 1.84 -3.29
C ASP A 93 18.93 2.43 -1.91
N ARG A 94 19.56 3.55 -1.53
CA ARG A 94 19.21 4.29 -0.30
C ARG A 94 17.73 4.71 -0.31
N GLN A 95 17.23 5.20 -1.45
CA GLN A 95 15.84 5.65 -1.58
C GLN A 95 14.85 4.48 -1.56
N ALA A 96 15.22 3.34 -2.15
CA ALA A 96 14.43 2.11 -2.11
C ALA A 96 14.31 1.61 -0.68
N GLU A 97 15.40 1.65 0.09
CA GLU A 97 15.42 1.23 1.49
C GLU A 97 14.56 2.14 2.37
N ILE A 98 14.64 3.47 2.21
CA ILE A 98 13.74 4.41 2.91
C ILE A 98 12.28 4.08 2.63
N THR A 99 11.95 3.88 1.35
CA THR A 99 10.59 3.55 0.93
C THR A 99 10.15 2.20 1.50
N ARG A 100 11.04 1.20 1.53
CA ARG A 100 10.79 -0.13 2.10
C ARG A 100 10.46 -0.04 3.59
N LEU A 101 11.26 0.67 4.37
CA LEU A 101 11.04 0.86 5.82
C LEU A 101 9.72 1.57 6.11
N LEU A 102 9.37 2.59 5.31
CA LEU A 102 8.08 3.27 5.45
C LEU A 102 6.90 2.34 5.18
N LEU A 103 6.99 1.48 4.16
CA LEU A 103 5.95 0.50 3.85
C LEU A 103 5.84 -0.59 4.92
N GLU A 104 6.95 -1.01 5.52
CA GLU A 104 6.96 -1.93 6.66
C GLU A 104 6.24 -1.32 7.88
N GLY A 105 6.41 -0.02 8.11
CA GLY A 105 5.66 0.74 9.11
C GLY A 105 4.13 0.72 8.92
N ILE A 106 3.63 0.62 7.68
CA ILE A 106 2.18 0.55 7.40
C ILE A 106 1.55 -0.71 8.00
N SER A 107 2.26 -1.84 7.96
CA SER A 107 1.76 -3.10 8.53
C SER A 107 1.38 -2.96 10.01
N SER A 108 2.16 -2.19 10.77
CA SER A 108 1.86 -1.89 12.18
C SER A 108 0.60 -1.01 12.34
N THR A 109 0.40 -0.05 11.44
CA THR A 109 -0.80 0.81 11.41
C THR A 109 -2.05 0.00 11.08
N HIS A 110 -1.95 -0.95 10.15
CA HIS A 110 -3.06 -1.84 9.80
C HIS A 110 -3.54 -2.65 11.01
N ALA A 111 -2.62 -3.25 11.76
CA ALA A 111 -2.94 -3.95 13.01
C ALA A 111 -3.57 -3.02 14.06
N HIS A 112 -3.15 -1.75 14.11
CA HIS A 112 -3.75 -0.75 14.99
C HIS A 112 -5.19 -0.41 14.60
N HIS A 113 -5.48 -0.20 13.32
CA HIS A 113 -6.84 0.08 12.86
C HIS A 113 -7.80 -1.10 13.11
N LEU A 114 -7.34 -2.34 12.94
CA LEU A 114 -8.15 -3.52 13.28
C LEU A 114 -8.50 -3.57 14.77
N ARG A 115 -7.57 -3.20 15.65
CA ARG A 115 -7.85 -3.04 17.08
C ARG A 115 -8.91 -1.96 17.33
N CYS A 116 -8.74 -0.77 16.75
CA CYS A 116 -9.74 0.30 16.89
C CYS A 116 -11.14 -0.10 16.40
N LEU A 117 -11.24 -0.92 15.35
CA LEU A 117 -12.53 -1.44 14.87
C LEU A 117 -13.15 -2.43 15.87
N ASN A 118 -12.35 -3.32 16.47
CA ASN A 118 -12.85 -4.21 17.53
C ASN A 118 -13.34 -3.40 18.73
N ASP A 119 -12.53 -2.46 19.21
CA ASP A 119 -12.89 -1.57 20.33
C ASP A 119 -14.19 -0.79 20.02
N PHE A 120 -14.36 -0.33 18.77
CA PHE A 120 -15.57 0.35 18.33
C PHE A 120 -16.80 -0.55 18.39
N VAL A 121 -16.69 -1.80 17.90
CA VAL A 121 -17.79 -2.77 17.93
C VAL A 121 -18.16 -3.13 19.37
N GLU A 122 -17.19 -3.30 20.26
CA GLU A 122 -17.44 -3.55 21.69
C GLU A 122 -18.13 -2.36 22.36
N ALA A 123 -17.71 -1.12 22.07
CA ALA A 123 -18.38 0.07 22.57
C ALA A 123 -19.84 0.17 22.08
N GLN A 124 -20.09 -0.20 20.83
CA GLN A 124 -21.43 -0.27 20.23
C GLN A 124 -22.29 -1.34 20.92
N MET A 125 -21.73 -2.53 21.13
CA MET A 125 -22.41 -3.65 21.80
C MET A 125 -22.80 -3.28 23.24
N THR A 126 -21.87 -2.70 23.99
CA THR A 126 -22.11 -2.27 25.37
C THR A 126 -23.16 -1.16 25.46
N TYR A 127 -23.13 -0.18 24.54
CA TYR A 127 -24.14 0.88 24.47
C TYR A 127 -25.55 0.30 24.29
N TYR A 128 -25.76 -0.58 23.31
CA TYR A 128 -27.08 -1.15 23.08
C TYR A 128 -27.55 -2.07 24.20
N ALA A 129 -26.65 -2.85 24.80
CA ALA A 129 -26.96 -3.65 25.98
C ALA A 129 -27.44 -2.78 27.15
N GLN A 130 -26.77 -1.65 27.40
CA GLN A 130 -27.16 -0.70 28.44
C GLN A 130 -28.52 -0.05 28.17
N CYS A 131 -28.76 0.42 26.94
CA CYS A 131 -30.05 1.01 26.57
C CYS A 131 -31.19 0.01 26.72
N TYR A 132 -30.98 -1.25 26.32
CA TYR A 132 -31.96 -2.31 26.46
C TYR A 132 -32.28 -2.59 27.94
N GLN A 133 -31.25 -2.72 28.78
CA GLN A 133 -31.42 -2.94 30.21
C GLN A 133 -32.16 -1.79 30.90
N TYR A 134 -31.80 -0.54 30.57
CA TYR A 134 -32.48 0.64 31.08
C TYR A 134 -33.97 0.66 30.74
N MET A 135 -34.32 0.30 29.50
CA MET A 135 -35.71 0.24 29.05
C MET A 135 -36.50 -0.89 29.74
N LEU A 136 -35.88 -2.04 29.96
CA LEU A 136 -36.50 -3.14 30.74
C LEU A 136 -36.79 -2.72 32.19
N ASP A 137 -35.85 -2.04 32.83
CA ASP A 137 -36.05 -1.61 34.22
C ASP A 137 -37.11 -0.50 34.31
N LEU A 138 -37.18 0.39 33.31
CA LEU A 138 -38.27 1.36 33.20
C LEU A 138 -39.64 0.67 33.07
N GLN A 139 -39.74 -0.39 32.26
CA GLN A 139 -40.99 -1.15 32.12
C GLN A 139 -41.41 -1.81 33.44
N LYS A 140 -40.47 -2.34 34.23
CA LYS A 140 -40.76 -2.91 35.56
C LYS A 140 -41.24 -1.83 36.54
N GLN A 141 -40.62 -0.65 36.53
CA GLN A 141 -41.04 0.47 37.37
C GLN A 141 -42.48 0.90 37.03
N LEU A 142 -42.82 0.97 35.75
CA LEU A 142 -44.18 1.24 35.30
C LEU A 142 -45.15 0.09 35.62
N GLY A 143 -44.71 -1.17 35.57
CA GLY A 143 -45.53 -2.33 35.95
C GLY A 143 -45.78 -2.44 37.46
N SER A 144 -44.98 -1.76 38.28
CA SER A 144 -45.08 -1.77 39.74
C SER A 144 -46.01 -0.69 40.30
N PHE A 145 -46.73 0.08 39.46
CA PHE A 145 -47.81 0.91 39.97
C PHE A 145 -48.84 0.00 40.68
N PRO A 146 -49.29 0.36 41.89
CA PRO A 146 -50.27 -0.44 42.56
C PRO A 146 -51.52 -0.52 41.67
N SER A 147 -52.05 -1.74 41.49
CA SER A 147 -53.37 -2.02 40.90
C SER A 147 -54.54 -1.26 41.60
N ASN A 148 -54.24 -0.37 42.54
CA ASN A 148 -55.16 0.51 43.26
C ASN A 148 -55.77 1.61 42.39
N TYR A 149 -55.28 1.88 41.18
CA TYR A 149 -55.95 2.79 40.24
C TYR A 149 -56.99 2.11 39.33
N LEU A 150 -57.20 0.78 39.44
CA LEU A 150 -58.20 0.07 38.64
C LEU A 150 -59.52 -0.24 39.39
N SER A 151 -59.68 0.22 40.64
CA SER A 151 -60.90 -0.06 41.43
C SER A 151 -61.47 1.20 42.04
N ASN A 152 -62.21 1.99 41.25
CA ASN A 152 -63.51 2.55 41.66
C ASN A 152 -64.22 3.22 40.46
N ASN A 153 -65.26 2.61 39.89
CA ASN A 153 -66.65 2.94 40.25
C ASN A 153 -67.67 2.24 39.34
N ASN A 154 -68.61 1.55 39.99
CA ASN A 154 -69.95 1.12 39.57
C ASN A 154 -70.18 -0.09 38.65
N GLN A 155 -70.84 -1.06 39.29
CA GLN A 155 -71.65 -2.14 38.74
C GLN A 155 -72.39 -1.76 37.46
N THR A 156 -72.28 -2.59 36.43
CA THR A 156 -73.46 -3.19 35.78
C THR A 156 -73.03 -4.40 34.96
N SER A 157 -73.81 -5.46 35.13
CA SER A 157 -73.77 -6.77 34.53
C SER A 157 -73.55 -6.71 33.01
N GLY A 158 -72.58 -7.47 32.50
CA GLY A 158 -72.38 -7.61 31.06
C GLY A 158 -71.26 -8.59 30.74
N THR A 159 -71.65 -9.77 30.26
CA THR A 159 -70.85 -10.88 29.73
C THR A 159 -69.63 -10.46 28.90
N PRO A 160 -68.47 -11.16 28.97
CA PRO A 160 -67.36 -10.88 28.10
C PRO A 160 -67.63 -11.45 26.70
N VAL A 161 -67.86 -10.55 25.74
CA VAL A 161 -67.85 -10.88 24.30
C VAL A 161 -66.43 -10.62 23.77
N PRO A 162 -65.78 -11.59 23.12
CA PRO A 162 -64.46 -11.39 22.53
C PRO A 162 -64.63 -10.63 21.20
N TYR A 163 -64.14 -9.39 21.14
CA TYR A 163 -63.95 -8.68 19.88
C TYR A 163 -62.48 -8.65 19.51
N ALA A 164 -62.17 -9.43 18.48
CA ALA A 164 -60.97 -9.33 17.69
C ALA A 164 -60.98 -8.03 16.87
N LEU A 165 -59.81 -7.40 16.76
CA LEU A 165 -59.36 -6.54 15.65
C LEU A 165 -57.84 -6.39 15.85
N SER A 166 -57.03 -7.31 15.32
CA SER A 166 -56.40 -7.23 14.00
C SER A 166 -55.79 -5.87 13.70
N ASN A 167 -54.47 -5.75 13.94
CA ASN A 167 -53.61 -4.96 13.07
C ASN A 167 -52.32 -5.75 12.79
N ALA A 168 -52.02 -5.85 11.51
CA ALA A 168 -51.13 -6.81 10.88
C ALA A 168 -49.65 -6.62 11.25
N ILE A 169 -49.00 -7.72 11.64
CA ILE A 169 -47.55 -7.91 11.49
C ILE A 169 -47.33 -9.32 10.94
N GLY A 170 -46.74 -9.39 9.75
CA GLY A 170 -46.21 -10.60 9.12
C GLY A 170 -45.98 -10.36 7.63
N PRO A 171 -44.83 -10.77 7.07
CA PRO A 171 -44.25 -12.07 7.36
C PRO A 171 -42.78 -12.07 7.82
N SER A 172 -42.52 -13.02 8.72
CA SER A 172 -41.40 -13.96 8.78
C SER A 172 -40.03 -13.59 8.17
N ALA A 173 -39.01 -13.72 9.00
CA ALA A 173 -37.90 -14.62 8.71
C ALA A 173 -37.35 -15.21 10.02
N GLN A 174 -37.67 -16.49 10.25
CA GLN A 174 -36.93 -17.36 11.16
C GLN A 174 -35.50 -17.50 10.61
N ALA A 175 -34.51 -17.11 11.39
CA ALA A 175 -33.15 -17.61 11.20
C ALA A 175 -33.00 -18.85 12.08
N SER A 176 -33.23 -20.02 11.47
CA SER A 176 -32.79 -21.30 12.02
C SER A 176 -31.29 -21.24 12.30
N THR A 177 -30.93 -21.76 13.47
CA THR A 177 -29.58 -22.18 13.83
C THR A 177 -29.08 -23.22 12.82
N GLY A 178 -28.42 -22.76 11.77
CA GLY A 178 -27.59 -23.57 10.90
C GLY A 178 -26.13 -23.44 11.35
N SER A 179 -25.58 -24.53 11.86
CA SER A 179 -24.13 -24.71 12.03
C SER A 179 -23.42 -24.38 10.72
N LEU A 180 -22.70 -23.26 10.68
CA LEU A 180 -21.70 -23.00 9.65
C LEU A 180 -20.34 -23.29 10.29
N VAL A 181 -19.93 -24.54 10.11
CA VAL A 181 -18.52 -24.93 10.16
C VAL A 181 -17.82 -24.13 9.06
N ILE A 182 -17.15 -23.04 9.44
CA ILE A 182 -16.10 -22.46 8.60
C ILE A 182 -14.86 -23.32 8.84
N THR A 183 -14.70 -24.31 7.97
CA THR A 183 -13.45 -25.03 7.81
C THR A 183 -12.41 -24.04 7.29
N CYS A 184 -11.38 -23.78 8.09
CA CYS A 184 -10.15 -23.17 7.62
C CYS A 184 -9.54 -24.05 6.52
N PRO A 185 -9.13 -23.53 5.36
CA PRO A 185 -8.11 -24.19 4.57
C PRO A 185 -6.75 -23.81 5.15
N SER A 186 -6.27 -24.62 6.08
CA SER A 186 -4.83 -24.81 6.27
C SER A 186 -4.35 -25.68 5.11
N ASN A 187 -3.62 -25.09 4.15
CA ASN A 187 -2.68 -25.86 3.35
C ASN A 187 -1.51 -24.97 2.94
N LEU A 188 -0.48 -25.05 3.78
CA LEU A 188 0.90 -24.83 3.42
C LEU A 188 1.50 -26.23 3.26
N ASN A 189 1.92 -26.60 2.05
CA ASN A 189 3.15 -27.34 1.70
C ASN A 189 3.04 -28.05 0.34
N ASP A 190 4.18 -28.12 -0.33
CA ASP A 190 4.53 -28.90 -1.53
C ASP A 190 4.19 -28.35 -2.92
N LEU A 191 5.15 -27.59 -3.47
CA LEU A 191 5.68 -27.90 -4.80
C LEU A 191 7.14 -27.42 -4.90
N LYS A 192 8.03 -28.37 -4.62
CA LYS A 192 9.43 -28.38 -5.02
C LYS A 192 9.55 -29.29 -6.25
N GLU A 193 10.20 -28.78 -7.29
CA GLU A 193 11.07 -29.50 -8.23
C GLU A 193 10.45 -30.59 -9.14
N SER A 194 10.35 -30.26 -10.43
CA SER A 194 10.77 -31.10 -11.56
C SER A 194 11.03 -30.20 -12.77
#